data_AF-A0AAT9HVF6-F1
#
_entry.id   AF-A0AAT9HVF6-F1
#
_cell.length_a   1.000
_cell.length_b   1.000
_cell.length_c   1.000
_cell.angle_alpha   90.00
_cell.angle_beta   90.00
_cell.angle_gamma   90.00
#
_symmetry.space_group_name_H-M   'P 1'
#
loop_
_entity.id
_entity.type
_entity.pdbx_description
1 polymer ?
#
loop_
_entity_poly.entity_id
_entity_poly.type
_entity_poly.pdbx_seq_one_letter_code
_entity_poly.pdbx_strand_id
1 'polypeptide(L)' 'MRALHIITGLGVGGAEQQLRLLLRHLPVDCDVVTLTNPGPVADGLGADGVRVVHLGMGGNRDLAALPAWSR' A
#
# COMPACT_ATOMS: atom_id res chain seq x y z
N MET A 1 -10.21 5.84 15.15
CA MET A 1 -8.83 6.20 14.69
C MET A 1 -8.64 5.56 13.32
N ARG A 2 -7.81 6.14 12.44
CA ARG A 2 -7.52 5.60 11.10
C ARG A 2 -6.01 5.45 10.92
N ALA A 3 -5.58 4.44 10.17
CA ALA A 3 -4.18 4.16 9.86
C ALA A 3 -3.94 4.12 8.34
N LEU A 4 -2.77 4.62 7.91
CA LEU A 4 -2.29 4.52 6.53
C LEU A 4 -1.01 3.71 6.51
N HIS A 5 -1.03 2.55 5.86
CA HIS A 5 0.15 1.69 5.71
C HIS A 5 0.84 2.01 4.40
N ILE A 6 2.12 2.36 4.44
CA ILE A 6 2.92 2.64 3.25
C ILE A 6 3.94 1.50 3.09
N ILE A 7 3.95 0.87 1.94
CA ILE A 7 4.83 -0.26 1.62
C ILE A 7 5.45 -0.10 0.23
N THR A 8 6.68 -0.54 0.05
CA THR A 8 7.41 -0.34 -1.23
C THR A 8 6.72 -1.03 -2.40
N GLY A 9 6.32 -2.29 -2.26
CA GLY A 9 5.64 -3.09 -3.27
C GLY A 9 4.70 -4.09 -2.62
N LEU A 10 3.80 -4.67 -3.38
CA LEU A 10 2.81 -5.65 -2.90
C LEU A 10 2.90 -6.97 -3.69
N GLY A 11 4.14 -7.48 -3.84
CA GLY A 11 4.45 -8.76 -4.48
C GLY A 11 4.03 -9.96 -3.64
N VAL A 12 4.94 -10.91 -3.42
CA VAL A 12 4.68 -12.12 -2.59
C VAL A 12 5.73 -12.30 -1.48
N GLY A 13 6.38 -11.21 -1.07
CA GLY A 13 7.38 -11.24 -0.01
C GLY A 13 6.76 -11.38 1.40
N GLY A 14 7.63 -11.62 2.38
CA GLY A 14 7.20 -11.86 3.76
C GLY A 14 6.53 -10.64 4.40
N ALA A 15 6.97 -9.42 4.08
CA ALA A 15 6.41 -8.20 4.65
C ALA A 15 5.00 -7.93 4.12
N GLU A 16 4.76 -8.21 2.84
CA GLU A 16 3.49 -8.04 2.14
C GLU A 16 2.45 -9.02 2.69
N GLN A 17 2.82 -10.28 2.85
CA GLN A 17 1.95 -11.30 3.45
C GLN A 17 1.66 -10.99 4.92
N GLN A 18 2.67 -10.51 5.66
CA GLN A 18 2.49 -10.11 7.05
C GLN A 18 1.58 -8.89 7.19
N LEU A 19 1.68 -7.92 6.29
CA LEU A 19 0.75 -6.78 6.23
C LEU A 19 -0.69 -7.30 6.05
N ARG A 20 -0.92 -8.18 5.08
CA ARG A 20 -2.26 -8.76 4.85
C ARG A 20 -2.80 -9.51 6.07
N LEU A 21 -1.95 -10.23 6.82
CA LEU A 21 -2.35 -10.87 8.06
C LEU A 21 -2.67 -9.86 9.16
N LEU A 22 -1.81 -8.86 9.35
CA LEU A 22 -1.95 -7.83 10.37
C LEU A 22 -3.27 -7.07 10.21
N LEU A 23 -3.59 -6.63 8.98
CA LEU A 23 -4.77 -5.81 8.70
C LEU A 23 -6.09 -6.48 9.08
N ARG A 24 -6.18 -7.82 9.03
CA ARG A 24 -7.36 -8.58 9.45
C ARG A 24 -7.66 -8.50 10.94
N HIS A 25 -6.69 -8.07 11.76
CA HIS A 25 -6.75 -8.12 13.21
C HIS A 25 -6.62 -6.74 13.87
N LEU A 26 -6.45 -5.67 13.09
CA LEU A 26 -6.37 -4.32 13.63
C LEU A 26 -7.77 -3.74 13.88
N PRO A 27 -8.07 -3.20 15.08
CA PRO A 27 -9.37 -2.62 15.41
C PRO A 27 -9.48 -1.15 14.94
N VAL A 28 -8.94 -0.81 13.76
CA VAL A 28 -8.98 0.52 13.16
C VAL A 28 -9.14 0.41 11.65
N ASP A 29 -9.73 1.42 11.02
CA ASP A 29 -9.83 1.47 9.57
C ASP A 29 -8.42 1.70 8.97
N CYS A 30 -8.06 0.86 8.01
CA CYS A 30 -6.76 0.86 7.37
C CYS A 30 -6.89 1.06 5.86
N ASP A 31 -6.12 2.00 5.32
CA ASP A 31 -5.85 2.14 3.89
C ASP A 31 -4.38 1.75 3.62
N VAL A 32 -4.09 1.25 2.42
CA VAL A 32 -2.71 0.88 2.01
C VAL A 32 -2.27 1.71 0.82
N VAL A 33 -1.05 2.23 0.86
CA VAL A 33 -0.35 2.81 -0.28
C VAL A 33 0.83 1.94 -0.64
N THR A 34 0.87 1.48 -1.89
CA THR A 34 2.08 0.87 -2.46
C THR A 34 2.83 1.91 -3.28
N LEU A 35 4.14 2.02 -3.05
CA LEU A 35 4.99 2.99 -3.74
C LEU A 35 5.24 2.59 -5.19
N THR A 36 5.45 1.30 -5.42
CA THR A 36 5.75 0.68 -6.72
C THR A 36 4.65 -0.30 -7.10
N ASN A 37 4.96 -1.42 -7.77
CA ASN A 37 3.99 -2.36 -8.33
C ASN A 37 3.02 -2.97 -7.27
N PRO A 38 1.70 -3.00 -7.52
CA PRO A 38 0.71 -3.47 -6.55
C PRO A 38 0.63 -5.01 -6.46
N GLY A 39 1.06 -5.76 -7.46
CA GLY A 39 1.23 -7.22 -7.38
C GLY A 39 0.04 -8.05 -6.81
N PRO A 40 0.24 -9.36 -6.58
CA PRO A 40 -0.84 -10.26 -6.16
C PRO A 40 -1.38 -10.00 -4.75
N VAL A 41 -0.57 -9.44 -3.84
CA VAL A 41 -1.06 -9.15 -2.48
C VAL A 41 -2.02 -7.97 -2.50
N ALA A 42 -1.90 -6.99 -3.40
CA ALA A 42 -2.91 -5.93 -3.52
C ALA A 42 -4.28 -6.48 -3.92
N ASP A 43 -4.33 -7.45 -4.85
CA ASP A 43 -5.59 -8.09 -5.24
C ASP A 43 -6.22 -8.80 -4.03
N GLY A 44 -5.39 -9.51 -3.25
CA GLY A 44 -5.81 -10.16 -2.01
C GLY A 44 -6.34 -9.17 -0.96
N LEU A 45 -5.69 -8.02 -0.81
CA LEU A 45 -6.14 -6.95 0.09
C LEU A 45 -7.46 -6.33 -0.38
N GLY A 46 -7.62 -6.09 -1.68
CA GLY A 46 -8.87 -5.61 -2.26
C GLY A 46 -10.03 -6.58 -2.05
N ALA A 47 -9.78 -7.88 -2.21
CA ALA A 47 -10.75 -8.93 -1.91
C ALA A 47 -11.12 -8.99 -0.41
N ASP A 48 -10.19 -8.61 0.47
CA ASP A 48 -10.43 -8.48 1.91
C ASP A 48 -11.12 -7.16 2.30
N GLY A 49 -11.47 -6.31 1.32
CA GLY A 49 -12.15 -5.03 1.53
C GLY A 49 -11.23 -3.86 1.88
N VAL A 50 -9.90 -4.04 1.80
CA VAL A 50 -8.92 -2.99 2.06
C VAL A 50 -8.69 -2.17 0.80
N ARG A 51 -8.80 -0.85 0.91
CA ARG A 51 -8.44 0.06 -0.19
C ARG A 51 -6.93 0.10 -0.38
N VAL A 52 -6.49 -0.20 -1.59
CA VAL A 52 -5.09 -0.07 -2.01
C VAL A 52 -4.96 1.07 -3.01
N VAL A 53 -4.04 1.99 -2.75
CA VAL A 53 -3.66 3.07 -3.68
C VAL A 53 -2.25 2.80 -4.18
N HIS A 54 -2.05 2.93 -5.48
CA HIS A 54 -0.76 2.77 -6.13
C HIS A 54 -0.17 4.14 -6.50
N LEU A 55 0.97 4.49 -5.90
CA LEU A 55 1.62 5.78 -6.14
C LEU A 55 2.36 5.84 -7.48
N GLY A 56 2.89 4.71 -7.95
CA GLY A 56 3.52 4.60 -9.27
C GLY A 56 4.92 5.19 -9.38
N MET A 57 5.70 5.13 -8.30
CA MET A 57 7.11 5.46 -8.33
C MET A 57 7.90 4.47 -9.19
N GLY A 58 8.70 4.98 -10.13
CA GLY A 58 9.70 4.20 -10.86
C GLY A 58 10.97 3.89 -10.05
N GLY A 59 11.13 4.52 -8.88
CA GLY A 59 12.23 4.28 -7.94
C GLY A 59 12.24 5.27 -6.78
N ASN A 60 13.14 5.08 -5.81
CA ASN A 60 13.14 5.83 -4.54
C ASN A 60 13.36 7.35 -4.66
N ARG A 61 13.72 7.85 -5.84
CA ARG A 61 13.94 9.29 -6.12
C ARG A 61 12.96 9.83 -7.17
N ASP A 62 11.89 9.10 -7.46
CA ASP A 62 10.88 9.54 -8.43
C ASP A 62 10.00 10.64 -7.84
N LEU A 63 10.49 11.87 -7.88
CA LEU A 63 9.76 13.05 -7.44
C LEU A 63 8.55 13.35 -8.32
N ALA A 64 8.49 12.81 -9.55
CA ALA A 64 7.34 12.99 -10.43
C ALA A 64 6.10 12.23 -9.95
N ALA A 65 6.27 11.21 -9.09
CA ALA A 65 5.18 10.50 -8.45
C ALA A 65 4.51 11.31 -7.31
N LEU A 66 5.15 12.40 -6.85
CA LEU A 66 4.55 13.28 -5.86
C LEU A 66 3.62 14.28 -6.57
N PRO A 67 2.43 14.56 -6.01
CA PRO A 67 1.59 15.64 -6.53
C PRO A 67 2.37 16.95 -6.50
N ALA A 68 2.14 17.81 -7.49
CA ALA A 68 2.75 19.14 -7.51
C ALA A 68 2.34 19.91 -6.24
N TRP A 69 3.31 20.25 -5.39
CA TRP A 69 3.09 21.08 -4.21
C TRP A 69 3.00 22.54 -4.65
N SER A 70 1.90 22.93 -5.31
CA SER A 70 1.54 24.34 -5.42
C SER A 70 0.78 24.75 -4.17
N ARG A 71 1.27 25.81 -3.51
CA ARG A 71 0.67 26.44 -2.33
C ARG A 71 -0.79 26.81 -2.54
#